data_AF-A0A565ASX4-F1
#
_entry.id   AF-A0A565ASX4-F1
#
_cell.length_a   1.000
_cell.length_b   1.000
_cell.length_c   1.000
_cell.angle_alpha   90.00
_cell.angle_beta   90.00
_cell.angle_gamma   90.00
#
_symmetry.space_group_name_H-M   'P 1'
#
loop_
_entity.id
_entity.type
_entity.pdbx_description
1 polymer ?
#
loop_
_entity_poly.entity_id
_entity_poly.type
_entity_poly.pdbx_seq_one_letter_code
_entity_poly.pdbx_strand_id
1 'polypeptide(L)'
;METKPSIPLHTLYKMGPFNLSRRIVLAPLTRQRSYGNITQPHAELYYTQRTTPGGLLISEACVVSETSKGYIELSGYTWNMDQRASGGMEAHRGCGSFERRPAKWGSSCFLYRQAIDVQEHLWRSGQFTPPRRLRTDEIPAIVNDFSVAARNAIEAGN
;
A
#
# COMPACT_ATOMS: atom_id res chain seq x y z
N MET A 1 -34.21 0.62 -21.70
CA MET A 1 -33.01 1.03 -20.95
C MET A 1 -31.92 1.30 -21.96
N GLU A 2 -31.50 2.55 -22.09
CA GLU A 2 -30.53 2.98 -23.09
C GLU A 2 -29.13 2.45 -22.73
N THR A 3 -28.54 1.64 -23.61
CA THR A 3 -27.19 1.09 -23.37
C THR A 3 -26.18 2.18 -23.60
N LYS A 4 -25.67 2.75 -22.50
CA LYS A 4 -24.62 3.77 -22.53
C LYS A 4 -23.47 3.31 -23.43
N PRO A 5 -22.99 4.14 -24.38
CA PRO A 5 -21.95 3.74 -25.31
C PRO A 5 -20.68 3.33 -24.55
N SER A 6 -20.07 2.23 -25.00
CA SER A 6 -18.84 1.69 -24.42
C SER A 6 -17.69 2.66 -24.66
N ILE A 7 -17.20 3.28 -23.58
CA ILE A 7 -16.01 4.15 -23.63
C ILE A 7 -14.74 3.34 -23.36
N PRO A 8 -13.57 3.74 -23.91
CA PRO A 8 -12.31 3.01 -23.74
C PRO A 8 -11.95 2.68 -22.28
N LEU A 9 -12.29 3.56 -21.33
CA LEU A 9 -12.03 3.38 -19.89
C LEU A 9 -12.82 2.21 -19.25
N HIS A 10 -13.94 1.79 -19.83
CA HIS A 10 -14.76 0.67 -19.34
C HIS A 10 -14.47 -0.65 -20.06
N THR A 11 -13.44 -0.69 -20.89
CA THR A 11 -13.04 -1.94 -21.57
C THR A 11 -12.30 -2.87 -20.61
N LEU A 12 -12.47 -4.18 -20.83
CA LEU A 12 -11.74 -5.22 -20.10
C LEU A 12 -10.23 -5.11 -20.38
N TYR A 13 -9.43 -5.49 -19.39
CA TYR A 13 -7.98 -5.53 -19.52
C TYR A 13 -7.38 -6.70 -18.73
N LYS A 14 -6.56 -7.52 -19.39
CA LYS A 14 -5.82 -8.60 -18.76
C LYS A 14 -4.44 -8.10 -18.33
N MET A 15 -4.16 -8.16 -17.04
CA MET A 15 -2.93 -7.68 -16.41
C MET A 15 -2.29 -8.81 -15.62
N GLY A 16 -1.32 -9.52 -16.22
CA GLY A 16 -0.73 -10.71 -15.62
C GLY A 16 -1.80 -11.76 -15.26
N PRO A 17 -1.92 -12.19 -13.99
CA PRO A 17 -2.95 -13.13 -13.55
C PRO A 17 -4.33 -12.48 -13.33
N PHE A 18 -4.44 -11.14 -13.39
CA PHE A 18 -5.68 -10.42 -13.07
C PHE A 18 -6.47 -10.06 -14.32
N ASN A 19 -7.80 -10.21 -14.25
CA ASN A 19 -8.73 -9.74 -15.28
C ASN A 19 -9.49 -8.53 -14.73
N LEU A 20 -9.19 -7.34 -15.24
CA LEU A 20 -9.83 -6.09 -14.84
C LEU A 20 -11.07 -5.84 -15.70
N SER A 21 -12.13 -5.38 -15.06
CA SER A 21 -13.39 -4.99 -15.71
C SER A 21 -13.35 -3.58 -16.32
N ARG A 22 -12.35 -2.78 -15.93
CA ARG A 22 -12.17 -1.39 -16.35
C ARG A 22 -10.71 -0.98 -16.24
N ARG A 23 -10.36 0.11 -16.93
CA ARG A 23 -9.02 0.72 -16.95
C ARG A 23 -8.91 1.93 -16.01
N ILE A 24 -9.83 2.03 -15.05
CA ILE A 24 -9.85 3.06 -14.02
C ILE A 24 -9.23 2.45 -12.78
N VAL A 25 -8.13 3.06 -12.32
CA VAL A 25 -7.31 2.58 -11.20
C VAL A 25 -7.26 3.65 -10.12
N LEU A 26 -7.35 3.24 -8.85
CA LEU A 26 -7.02 4.15 -7.75
C LEU A 26 -5.49 4.25 -7.65
N ALA A 27 -4.97 5.45 -7.90
CA ALA A 27 -3.56 5.75 -7.74
C ALA A 27 -3.10 5.55 -6.28
N PRO A 28 -1.80 5.29 -6.03
CA PRO A 28 -1.25 5.30 -4.68
C PRO A 28 -1.34 6.70 -4.08
N LEU A 29 -2.03 6.84 -2.96
CA LEU A 29 -2.28 8.12 -2.30
C LEU A 29 -1.90 8.06 -0.83
N THR A 30 -0.71 8.53 -0.48
CA THR A 30 -0.29 8.71 0.91
C THR A 30 -1.23 9.66 1.64
N ARG A 31 -1.84 9.21 2.74
CA ARG A 31 -2.87 9.99 3.45
C ARG A 31 -2.44 10.53 4.81
N GLN A 32 -1.34 10.05 5.36
CA GLN A 32 -0.85 10.37 6.72
C GLN A 32 -1.99 10.22 7.75
N ARG A 33 -2.54 9.02 7.83
CA ARG A 33 -3.59 8.68 8.81
C ARG A 33 -3.35 7.30 9.44
N SER A 34 -2.11 6.82 9.41
CA SER A 34 -1.71 5.60 10.11
C SER A 34 -0.96 6.00 11.37
N TYR A 35 -1.71 6.40 12.40
CA TYR A 35 -1.14 6.88 13.66
C TYR A 35 -0.23 5.81 14.29
N GLY A 36 0.97 6.21 14.71
CA GLY A 36 1.97 5.26 15.24
C GLY A 36 2.42 4.20 14.23
N ASN A 37 2.29 4.49 12.93
CA ASN A 37 2.50 3.55 11.83
C ASN A 37 1.56 2.32 11.82
N ILE A 38 0.46 2.40 12.57
CA ILE A 38 -0.58 1.37 12.62
C ILE A 38 -1.74 1.80 11.72
N THR A 39 -2.17 0.90 10.84
CA THR A 39 -3.35 1.11 10.00
C THR A 39 -4.59 1.25 10.87
N GLN A 40 -5.37 2.30 10.61
CA GLN A 40 -6.54 2.67 11.43
C GLN A 40 -7.85 2.14 10.81
N PRO A 41 -8.93 1.96 11.60
CA PRO A 41 -10.21 1.47 11.10
C PRO A 41 -10.82 2.29 9.96
N HIS A 42 -10.59 3.61 9.92
CA HIS A 42 -11.11 4.46 8.85
C HIS A 42 -10.47 4.16 7.47
N ALA A 43 -9.32 3.48 7.42
CA ALA A 43 -8.69 3.07 6.17
C ALA A 43 -9.56 2.01 5.46
N GLU A 44 -10.15 1.08 6.22
CA GLU A 44 -11.07 0.08 5.69
C GLU A 44 -12.26 0.73 4.99
N LEU A 45 -12.93 1.67 5.67
CA LEU A 45 -14.04 2.42 5.08
C LEU A 45 -13.59 3.20 3.84
N TYR A 46 -12.42 3.83 3.88
CA TYR A 46 -11.87 4.62 2.78
C TYR A 46 -11.66 3.80 1.50
N TYR A 47 -11.05 2.62 1.62
CA TYR A 47 -10.81 1.75 0.47
C TYR A 47 -12.07 1.04 0.02
N THR A 48 -12.93 0.58 0.95
CA THR A 48 -14.22 -0.05 0.65
C THR A 48 -15.10 0.85 -0.22
N GLN A 49 -15.16 2.15 0.08
CA GLN A 49 -15.89 3.13 -0.73
C GLN A 49 -15.39 3.26 -2.18
N ARG A 50 -14.14 2.85 -2.46
CA ARG A 50 -13.48 2.97 -3.76
C ARG A 50 -13.34 1.64 -4.48
N THR A 51 -13.66 0.54 -3.79
CA THR A 51 -13.66 -0.80 -4.37
C THR A 51 -14.81 -0.95 -5.35
N THR A 52 -14.49 -1.40 -6.56
CA THR A 52 -15.46 -1.69 -7.61
C THR A 52 -15.16 -3.07 -8.19
N PRO A 53 -16.17 -3.88 -8.58
CA PRO A 53 -15.92 -5.24 -9.10
C PRO A 53 -15.02 -5.22 -10.32
N GLY A 54 -13.87 -5.91 -10.31
CA GLY A 54 -12.88 -5.88 -11.39
C GLY A 54 -12.07 -4.59 -11.49
N GLY A 55 -12.11 -3.74 -10.46
CA GLY A 55 -11.25 -2.57 -10.35
C GLY A 55 -9.92 -2.92 -9.72
N LEU A 56 -8.88 -2.15 -10.06
CA LEU A 56 -7.57 -2.21 -9.43
C LEU A 56 -7.42 -1.03 -8.47
N LEU A 57 -7.02 -1.30 -7.24
CA LEU A 57 -6.66 -0.28 -6.26
C LEU A 57 -5.19 -0.44 -5.90
N ILE A 58 -4.43 0.65 -5.94
CA ILE A 58 -3.08 0.71 -5.43
C ILE A 58 -3.15 1.42 -4.08
N SER A 59 -2.69 0.77 -3.01
CA SER A 59 -2.77 1.34 -1.68
C SER A 59 -1.86 2.55 -1.54
N GLU A 60 -1.99 3.26 -0.42
CA GLU A 60 -0.97 4.22 0.02
C GLU A 60 0.41 3.56 0.18
N ALA A 61 1.45 4.41 0.19
CA ALA A 61 2.82 3.94 0.38
C ALA A 61 2.99 3.27 1.74
N CYS A 62 3.52 2.05 1.72
CA CYS A 62 3.76 1.24 2.91
C CYS A 62 5.26 1.16 3.19
N VAL A 63 5.62 1.37 4.45
CA VAL A 63 6.99 1.44 4.95
C VAL A 63 7.56 0.02 5.05
N VAL A 64 8.75 -0.24 4.49
CA VAL A 64 9.37 -1.59 4.46
C VAL A 64 10.23 -1.90 5.67
N SER A 65 10.72 -0.87 6.36
CA SER A 65 11.46 -0.96 7.62
C SER A 65 11.52 0.39 8.34
N GLU A 66 11.90 0.43 9.61
CA GLU A 66 12.00 1.67 10.40
C GLU A 66 12.82 2.75 9.67
N THR A 67 13.93 2.34 9.06
CA THR A 67 14.85 3.23 8.34
C THR A 67 14.32 3.71 6.98
N SER A 68 13.12 3.30 6.58
CA SER A 68 12.44 3.70 5.34
C SER A 68 11.39 4.79 5.50
N LYS A 69 11.14 5.22 6.74
CA LYS A 69 10.16 6.26 7.08
C LYS A 69 10.64 7.62 6.59
N GLY A 70 9.98 8.15 5.57
CA GLY A 70 10.19 9.51 5.07
C GLY A 70 9.11 10.52 5.51
N TYR A 71 8.01 10.06 6.09
CA TYR A 71 6.91 10.90 6.53
C TYR A 71 6.31 10.36 7.82
N ILE A 72 5.71 11.25 8.61
CA ILE A 72 4.91 10.87 9.77
C ILE A 72 3.64 10.14 9.33
N GLU A 73 3.16 9.24 10.20
CA GLU A 73 1.86 8.56 10.07
C GLU A 73 1.66 7.76 8.78
N LEU A 74 2.75 7.23 8.23
CA LEU A 74 2.74 6.27 7.12
C LEU A 74 2.38 4.87 7.62
N SER A 75 1.73 4.09 6.76
CA SER A 75 1.37 2.72 7.09
C SER A 75 2.60 1.80 7.20
N GLY A 76 2.70 1.04 8.31
CA GLY A 76 3.86 0.19 8.64
C GLY A 76 3.59 -1.33 8.70
N TYR A 77 2.41 -1.80 8.28
CA TYR A 77 2.03 -3.22 8.45
C TYR A 77 2.93 -4.22 7.71
N THR A 78 3.75 -3.77 6.77
CA THR A 78 4.65 -4.60 5.97
C THR A 78 5.92 -5.05 6.70
N TRP A 79 6.25 -4.53 7.89
CA TRP A 79 7.54 -4.84 8.55
C TRP A 79 7.47 -5.16 10.04
N ASN A 80 6.50 -4.63 10.79
CA ASN A 80 6.37 -4.90 12.24
C ASN A 80 5.18 -5.82 12.53
N MET A 81 5.43 -6.95 13.19
CA MET A 81 4.43 -7.95 13.54
C MET A 81 3.36 -7.43 14.51
N ASP A 82 3.72 -6.55 15.45
CA ASP A 82 2.76 -6.01 16.43
C ASP A 82 1.73 -5.11 15.74
N GLN A 83 2.14 -4.41 14.67
CA GLN A 83 1.27 -3.56 13.84
C GLN A 83 0.30 -4.40 12.98
N ARG A 84 0.58 -5.70 12.77
CA ARG A 84 -0.31 -6.64 12.08
C ARG A 84 -1.50 -7.04 12.96
N ALA A 85 -1.27 -7.19 14.27
CA ALA A 85 -2.28 -7.65 15.23
C ALA A 85 -3.33 -6.58 15.59
N SER A 86 -2.98 -5.30 15.48
CA SER A 86 -3.88 -4.17 15.82
C SER A 86 -4.92 -3.83 14.74
N GLY A 87 -5.29 -4.77 13.87
CA GLY A 87 -6.35 -4.60 12.86
C GLY A 87 -5.87 -4.14 11.46
N GLY A 88 -4.57 -3.93 11.26
CA GLY A 88 -4.05 -3.50 9.95
C GLY A 88 -4.15 -4.54 8.84
N MET A 89 -4.09 -5.83 9.18
CA MET A 89 -4.36 -6.91 8.21
C MET A 89 -5.84 -6.98 7.82
N GLU A 90 -6.76 -6.65 8.72
CA GLU A 90 -8.21 -6.73 8.48
C GLU A 90 -8.70 -5.55 7.63
N ALA A 91 -8.21 -4.33 7.90
CA ALA A 91 -8.49 -3.16 7.08
C ALA A 91 -7.98 -3.30 5.63
N HIS A 92 -6.83 -3.96 5.42
CA HIS A 92 -6.33 -4.28 4.08
C HIS A 92 -7.00 -5.49 3.44
N ARG A 93 -7.39 -6.51 4.22
CA ARG A 93 -8.28 -7.58 3.76
C ARG A 93 -9.59 -7.00 3.24
N GLY A 94 -10.15 -5.95 3.86
CA GLY A 94 -11.32 -5.22 3.37
C GLY A 94 -11.13 -4.49 2.02
N CYS A 95 -9.88 -4.18 1.64
CA CYS A 95 -9.55 -3.57 0.35
C CYS A 95 -9.60 -4.56 -0.82
N GLY A 96 -9.47 -5.87 -0.54
CA GLY A 96 -9.32 -6.92 -1.57
C GLY A 96 -10.09 -8.22 -1.32
N SER A 97 -10.85 -8.35 -0.24
CA SER A 97 -11.55 -9.58 0.16
C SER A 97 -12.80 -9.25 0.97
N PHE A 98 -13.92 -9.05 0.27
CA PHE A 98 -15.22 -9.35 0.87
C PHE A 98 -15.59 -10.77 0.47
N GLU A 99 -15.35 -11.70 1.39
CA GLU A 99 -15.65 -13.11 1.20
C GLU A 99 -17.17 -13.31 1.07
N ARG A 100 -17.64 -13.37 -0.19
CA ARG A 100 -18.69 -14.31 -0.62
C ARG A 100 -18.79 -14.55 -2.13
N ARG A 101 -17.78 -14.23 -2.94
CA ARG A 101 -17.65 -14.65 -4.36
C ARG A 101 -16.17 -14.70 -4.77
N PRO A 102 -15.77 -15.57 -5.72
CA PRO A 102 -14.35 -15.86 -5.99
C PRO A 102 -13.75 -14.72 -6.81
N ALA A 103 -13.21 -13.72 -6.15
CA ALA A 103 -12.36 -12.75 -6.80
C ALA A 103 -11.33 -12.26 -5.79
N LYS A 104 -10.12 -12.79 -5.92
CA LYS A 104 -8.93 -12.21 -5.31
C LYS A 104 -8.69 -10.89 -6.04
N TRP A 105 -9.00 -9.78 -5.38
CA TRP A 105 -8.78 -8.45 -5.96
C TRP A 105 -7.40 -7.99 -5.51
N GLY A 106 -6.44 -7.94 -6.45
CA GLY A 106 -5.07 -7.53 -6.14
C GLY A 106 -5.06 -6.07 -5.68
N SER A 107 -4.82 -5.85 -4.40
CA SER A 107 -4.37 -4.56 -3.88
C SER A 107 -2.85 -4.59 -3.97
N SER A 108 -2.22 -3.75 -4.77
CA SER A 108 -0.75 -3.71 -4.78
C SER A 108 -0.27 -2.66 -3.78
N CYS A 109 0.49 -3.09 -2.77
CA CYS A 109 1.19 -2.19 -1.86
C CYS A 109 2.34 -1.52 -2.62
N PHE A 110 2.34 -0.19 -2.70
CA PHE A 110 3.50 0.52 -3.22
C PHE A 110 4.57 0.57 -2.13
N LEU A 111 5.54 -0.34 -2.22
CA LEU A 111 6.67 -0.39 -1.29
C LEU A 111 7.61 0.77 -1.58
N TYR A 112 7.88 1.58 -0.55
CA TYR A 112 8.66 2.79 -0.70
C TYR A 112 9.84 2.84 0.28
N ARG A 113 10.98 3.32 -0.21
CA ARG A 113 12.16 3.63 0.60
C ARG A 113 12.67 5.01 0.23
N GLN A 114 12.60 5.96 1.17
CA GLN A 114 13.45 7.15 1.14
C GLN A 114 14.75 6.86 1.91
N ALA A 115 15.88 7.31 1.38
CA ALA A 115 17.18 7.25 2.04
C ALA A 115 17.42 8.47 2.97
N ILE A 116 16.33 9.06 3.48
CA ILE A 116 16.35 10.27 4.29
C ILE A 116 15.73 9.93 5.64
N ASP A 117 16.47 10.16 6.71
CA ASP A 117 15.95 10.06 8.08
C ASP A 117 15.08 11.29 8.33
N VAL A 118 13.76 11.12 8.32
CA VAL A 118 12.80 12.21 8.53
C VAL A 118 12.19 12.06 9.91
N GLN A 119 12.82 12.69 10.90
CA GLN A 119 12.21 12.88 12.22
C GLN A 119 10.99 13.82 12.11
N GLU A 120 10.03 13.70 13.02
CA GLU A 120 8.77 14.45 13.01
C GLU A 120 8.96 15.99 12.93
N HIS A 121 9.99 16.53 13.58
CA HIS A 121 10.34 17.95 13.53
C HIS A 121 10.89 18.43 12.16
N LEU A 122 11.47 17.51 11.38
CA LEU A 122 12.16 17.80 10.12
C LEU A 122 11.17 17.95 8.95
N TRP A 123 10.07 17.20 8.96
CA TRP A 123 9.02 17.33 7.94
C TRP A 123 8.37 18.73 7.93
N ARG A 124 8.00 19.27 9.10
CA ARG A 124 7.34 20.59 9.20
C ARG A 124 8.27 21.75 8.85
N SER A 125 9.57 21.59 9.06
CA SER A 125 10.59 22.61 8.77
C SER A 125 11.18 22.48 7.36
N GLY A 126 10.88 21.40 6.63
CA GLY A 126 11.46 21.11 5.32
C GLY A 126 12.98 20.84 5.37
N GLN A 127 13.52 20.61 6.57
CA GLN A 127 14.94 20.32 6.77
C GLN A 127 15.14 18.82 6.68
N PHE A 128 16.10 18.37 5.88
CA PHE A 128 16.38 16.95 5.70
C PHE A 128 17.83 16.67 6.07
N THR A 129 18.06 15.59 6.81
CA THR A 129 19.42 15.13 7.09
C THR A 129 20.06 14.67 5.77
N PRO A 130 21.28 15.12 5.44
CA PRO A 130 21.98 14.67 4.25
C PRO A 130 22.07 13.14 4.23
N PRO A 131 21.69 12.48 3.12
CA PRO A 131 21.69 11.03 3.05
C PRO A 131 23.12 10.49 3.08
N ARG A 132 23.33 9.38 3.78
CA ARG A 132 24.59 8.64 3.75
C ARG A 132 24.60 7.66 2.57
N ARG A 133 25.71 7.58 1.84
CA ARG A 133 25.92 6.50 0.86
C ARG A 133 25.90 5.14 1.57
N LEU A 134 25.06 4.23 1.09
CA LEU A 134 25.07 2.83 1.54
C LEU A 134 26.38 2.15 1.15
N ARG A 135 26.89 1.31 2.04
CA ARG A 135 28.01 0.43 1.73
C ARG A 135 27.50 -0.79 0.96
N THR A 136 28.38 -1.42 0.18
CA THR A 136 28.01 -2.58 -0.66
C THR A 136 27.52 -3.76 0.18
N ASP A 137 28.05 -3.95 1.39
CA ASP A 137 27.60 -4.98 2.35
C ASP A 137 26.20 -4.72 2.93
N GLU A 138 25.69 -3.47 2.87
CA GLU A 138 24.36 -3.10 3.35
C GLU A 138 23.26 -3.37 2.31
N ILE A 139 23.61 -3.43 1.02
CA ILE A 139 22.65 -3.58 -0.08
C ILE A 139 21.81 -4.87 0.05
N PRO A 140 22.38 -6.05 0.35
CA PRO A 140 21.59 -7.27 0.51
C PRO A 140 20.54 -7.17 1.63
N ALA A 141 20.83 -6.45 2.71
CA ALA A 141 19.88 -6.25 3.80
C ALA A 141 18.68 -5.42 3.35
N ILE A 142 18.90 -4.36 2.55
CA ILE A 142 17.81 -3.56 1.98
C ILE A 142 16.95 -4.38 1.02
N VAL A 143 17.57 -5.21 0.17
CA VAL A 143 16.83 -6.13 -0.71
C VAL A 143 15.97 -7.10 0.12
N ASN A 144 16.50 -7.58 1.25
CA ASN A 144 15.78 -8.43 2.16
C ASN A 144 14.57 -7.73 2.80
N ASP A 145 14.67 -6.45 3.18
CA ASP A 145 13.54 -5.66 3.70
C ASP A 145 12.35 -5.66 2.71
N PHE A 146 12.63 -5.43 1.42
CA PHE A 146 11.59 -5.48 0.38
C PHE A 146 11.01 -6.88 0.18
N SER A 147 11.85 -7.92 0.25
CA SER A 147 11.40 -9.32 0.14
C SER A 147 10.47 -9.72 1.29
N VAL A 148 10.84 -9.37 2.52
CA VAL A 148 10.02 -9.61 3.71
C VAL A 148 8.72 -8.79 3.64
N ALA A 149 8.79 -7.52 3.24
CA ALA A 149 7.62 -6.67 3.07
C ALA A 149 6.64 -7.22 2.02
N ALA A 150 7.15 -7.71 0.88
CA ALA A 150 6.32 -8.33 -0.15
C ALA A 150 5.65 -9.61 0.36
N ARG A 151 6.36 -10.45 1.11
CA ARG A 151 5.78 -11.64 1.74
C ARG A 151 4.67 -11.27 2.73
N ASN A 152 4.93 -10.29 3.59
CA ASN A 152 3.96 -9.82 4.58
C ASN A 152 2.72 -9.22 3.91
N ALA A 153 2.88 -8.53 2.77
CA ALA A 153 1.76 -8.03 1.98
C ALA A 153 0.88 -9.16 1.44
N ILE A 154 1.48 -10.23 0.90
CA ILE A 154 0.75 -11.42 0.43
C ILE A 154 0.02 -12.10 1.61
N GLU A 155 0.68 -12.26 2.75
CA GLU A 155 0.06 -12.81 3.97
C GLU A 155 -1.11 -11.96 4.49
N ALA A 156 -1.08 -10.64 4.26
CA ALA A 156 -2.17 -9.72 4.56
C ALA A 156 -3.33 -9.78 3.54
N GLY A 157 -3.21 -10.54 2.45
CA GLY A 157 -4.27 -10.78 1.47
C GLY A 157 -4.19 -9.93 0.19
N ASN A 158 -3.02 -9.39 -0.14
CA ASN A 158 -2.75 -8.68 -1.40
C ASN A 158 -2.46 -9.62 -2.58
#